data_AF-A0A496SDU9-F1
#
_entry.id   AF-A0A496SDU9-F1
#
_cell.length_a   1.000
_cell.length_b   1.000
_cell.length_c   1.000
_cell.angle_alpha   90.00
_cell.angle_beta   90.00
_cell.angle_gamma   90.00
#
_symmetry.space_group_name_H-M   'P 1'
#
loop_
_entity.id
_entity.type
_entity.pdbx_description
1 polymer ?
#
loop_
_entity_poly.entity_id
_entity_poly.type
_entity_poly.pdbx_seq_one_letter_code
_entity_poly.pdbx_strand_id
1 'polypeptide(L)'
;MPTLFGRKEKAEEADKAVPLGDDQKEELEEDVSLLQKEDKASVRKVISEVKETIKEATRASLRDVKLLEEGRCPNCGRKTRQFLFTTVCEYCGWSSFITPKRGHVTIHLRNGGTIESHTVFRTIQGDVLGITDDVVRVRVPQDNIGYIEYIWTDDEIAERREQLRRERLVVCDWCGREVQWDEYVAVTYVAFGKEQQKFVFCSERCKQAFQKQYPTRIHRNCYERPCEGCDECIKRYPDEETWEKLEEKPARPEDKK
;
A
#
# COMPACT_ATOMS: atom_id res chain seq x y z
N MET A 1 -49.56 -6.46 3.28
CA MET A 1 -50.08 -6.00 1.95
C MET A 1 -50.54 -4.57 2.12
N PRO A 2 -50.37 -3.62 1.16
CA PRO A 2 -50.07 -3.70 -0.30
C PRO A 2 -48.63 -3.20 -0.64
N THR A 3 -47.84 -3.66 -1.64
CA THR A 3 -47.90 -3.62 -3.14
C THR A 3 -47.96 -2.21 -3.75
N LEU A 4 -47.29 -1.78 -4.84
CA LEU A 4 -46.33 -2.32 -5.81
C LEU A 4 -45.94 -1.16 -6.78
N PHE A 5 -44.71 -1.18 -7.31
CA PHE A 5 -44.18 -0.57 -8.56
C PHE A 5 -44.05 0.97 -8.76
N GLY A 6 -42.81 1.40 -9.04
CA GLY A 6 -42.50 2.70 -9.67
C GLY A 6 -41.01 2.90 -10.01
N ARG A 7 -40.60 2.39 -11.18
CA ARG A 7 -39.50 2.84 -12.07
C ARG A 7 -38.02 2.90 -11.57
N LYS A 8 -37.19 2.08 -12.24
CA LYS A 8 -35.72 2.19 -12.30
C LYS A 8 -35.29 3.52 -12.94
N GLU A 9 -34.42 4.26 -12.27
CA GLU A 9 -33.54 5.26 -12.91
C GLU A 9 -32.08 4.84 -12.70
N LYS A 10 -31.34 4.84 -13.81
CA LYS A 10 -29.93 4.47 -13.90
C LYS A 10 -29.09 5.54 -13.20
N ALA A 11 -28.26 5.13 -12.24
CA ALA A 11 -27.15 5.96 -11.76
C ALA A 11 -26.01 5.88 -12.78
N GLU A 12 -25.83 6.92 -13.58
CA GLU A 12 -24.56 7.22 -14.23
C GLU A 12 -23.65 7.84 -13.17
N GLU A 13 -22.66 7.06 -12.72
CA GLU A 13 -21.54 7.55 -11.90
C GLU A 13 -20.67 8.45 -12.78
N ALA A 14 -20.78 9.76 -12.55
CA ALA A 14 -19.95 10.76 -13.19
C ALA A 14 -18.48 10.59 -12.79
N ASP A 15 -17.66 10.35 -13.81
CA ASP A 15 -16.19 10.36 -13.81
C ASP A 15 -15.69 11.64 -13.12
N LYS A 16 -15.09 11.52 -11.93
CA LYS A 16 -14.39 12.64 -11.28
C LYS A 16 -13.06 12.84 -12.00
N ALA A 17 -13.02 13.82 -12.90
CA ALA A 17 -11.79 14.29 -13.53
C ALA A 17 -10.77 14.73 -12.46
N VAL A 18 -9.55 14.20 -12.58
CA VAL A 18 -8.39 14.60 -11.79
C VAL A 18 -8.06 16.07 -12.12
N PRO A 19 -7.83 16.95 -11.14
CA PRO A 19 -7.55 18.35 -11.41
C PRO A 19 -6.15 18.50 -12.01
N LEU A 20 -6.09 18.72 -13.32
CA LEU A 20 -4.90 19.24 -14.00
C LEU A 20 -4.69 20.71 -13.59
N GLY A 21 -3.43 21.11 -13.38
CA GLY A 21 -3.08 22.53 -13.17
C GLY A 21 -3.43 23.36 -14.40
N ASP A 22 -3.78 24.63 -14.22
CA ASP A 22 -4.30 25.46 -15.31
C ASP A 22 -3.28 25.65 -16.45
N ASP A 23 -1.98 25.71 -16.12
CA ASP A 23 -0.88 25.76 -17.09
C ASP A 23 -0.84 24.50 -17.99
N GLN A 24 -1.15 23.33 -17.45
CA GLN A 24 -1.17 22.06 -18.20
C GLN A 24 -2.42 21.91 -19.07
N LYS A 25 -3.51 22.61 -18.75
CA LYS A 25 -4.72 22.62 -19.58
C LYS A 25 -4.53 23.52 -20.80
N GLU A 26 -3.89 24.67 -20.61
CA GLU A 26 -3.68 25.64 -21.69
C GLU A 26 -2.71 25.08 -22.75
N GLU A 27 -1.62 24.43 -22.33
CA GLU A 27 -0.66 23.77 -23.23
C GLU A 27 -1.32 22.61 -24.02
N LEU A 28 -2.20 21.84 -23.35
CA LEU A 28 -2.94 20.75 -23.99
C LEU A 28 -4.01 21.28 -24.97
N GLU A 29 -4.64 22.42 -24.67
CA GLU A 29 -5.63 23.06 -25.53
C GLU A 29 -4.98 23.67 -26.78
N GLU A 30 -3.79 24.25 -26.66
CA GLU A 30 -3.00 24.73 -27.81
C GLU A 30 -2.54 23.58 -28.71
N ASP A 31 -2.02 22.50 -28.13
CA ASP A 31 -1.59 21.30 -28.88
C ASP A 31 -2.76 20.63 -29.61
N VAL A 32 -3.94 20.55 -28.96
CA VAL A 32 -5.16 20.03 -29.58
C VAL A 32 -5.65 20.96 -30.71
N SER A 33 -5.53 22.27 -30.55
CA SER A 33 -5.92 23.26 -31.56
C SER A 33 -5.03 23.18 -32.81
N LEU A 34 -3.73 22.95 -32.65
CA LEU A 34 -2.78 22.74 -33.76
C LEU A 34 -3.09 21.45 -34.53
N LEU A 35 -3.48 20.38 -33.84
CA LEU A 35 -3.84 19.09 -34.46
C LEU A 35 -5.21 19.10 -35.17
N GLN A 36 -6.14 20.00 -34.80
CA GLN A 36 -7.47 20.09 -35.42
C GLN A 36 -7.49 20.67 -36.84
N LYS A 37 -6.35 21.21 -37.33
CA LYS A 37 -6.23 21.73 -38.71
C LYS A 37 -6.00 20.63 -39.76
N GLU A 38 -5.64 19.42 -39.35
CA GLU A 38 -5.52 18.24 -40.23
C GLU A 38 -6.60 17.18 -39.91
N ASP A 39 -6.93 16.35 -40.89
CA ASP A 39 -8.05 15.40 -40.97
C ASP A 39 -8.76 14.99 -39.66
N LYS A 40 -9.91 15.63 -39.39
CA LYS A 40 -10.76 15.47 -38.19
C LYS A 40 -11.14 14.02 -37.84
N ALA A 41 -11.20 13.12 -38.81
CA ALA A 41 -11.53 11.71 -38.56
C ALA A 41 -10.32 10.91 -38.05
N SER A 42 -9.13 11.19 -38.60
CA SER A 42 -7.87 10.58 -38.16
C SER A 42 -7.52 11.07 -36.75
N VAL A 43 -7.63 12.39 -36.52
CA VAL A 43 -7.32 13.02 -35.23
C VAL A 43 -8.22 12.53 -34.11
N ARG A 44 -9.53 12.32 -34.34
CA ARG A 44 -10.44 11.76 -33.31
C ARG A 44 -10.09 10.32 -32.95
N LYS A 45 -9.70 9.50 -33.93
CA LYS A 45 -9.29 8.12 -33.68
C LYS A 45 -7.99 8.08 -32.88
N VAL A 46 -7.01 8.92 -33.26
CA VAL A 46 -5.75 9.09 -32.52
C VAL A 46 -6.01 9.59 -31.09
N ILE A 47 -6.87 10.59 -30.89
CA ILE A 47 -7.23 11.06 -29.53
C ILE A 47 -7.87 9.94 -28.70
N SER A 48 -8.71 9.07 -29.30
CA SER A 48 -9.31 7.95 -28.56
C SER A 48 -8.29 6.88 -28.19
N GLU A 49 -7.35 6.57 -29.09
CA GLU A 49 -6.25 5.62 -28.83
C GLU A 49 -5.28 6.17 -27.79
N VAL A 50 -4.98 7.48 -27.83
CA VAL A 50 -4.18 8.17 -26.80
C VAL A 50 -4.89 8.14 -25.44
N LYS A 51 -6.21 8.36 -25.39
CA LYS A 51 -6.96 8.29 -24.13
C LYS A 51 -6.98 6.89 -23.52
N GLU A 52 -7.15 5.86 -24.34
CA GLU A 52 -7.11 4.47 -23.84
C GLU A 52 -5.71 4.07 -23.39
N THR A 53 -4.65 4.46 -24.13
CA THR A 53 -3.27 4.21 -23.68
C THR A 53 -2.91 4.97 -22.40
N ILE A 54 -3.40 6.21 -22.21
CA ILE A 54 -3.24 6.94 -20.94
C ILE A 54 -3.95 6.20 -19.79
N LYS A 55 -5.18 5.71 -20.01
CA LYS A 55 -5.91 4.94 -18.99
C LYS A 55 -5.21 3.63 -18.66
N GLU A 56 -4.69 2.92 -19.66
CA GLU A 56 -3.94 1.68 -19.48
C GLU A 56 -2.62 1.91 -18.74
N ALA A 57 -1.87 2.94 -19.12
CA ALA A 57 -0.65 3.34 -18.42
C ALA A 57 -0.94 3.70 -16.97
N THR A 58 -2.00 4.47 -16.71
CA THR A 58 -2.41 4.85 -15.35
C THR A 58 -2.80 3.61 -14.52
N ARG A 59 -3.52 2.65 -15.11
CA ARG A 59 -3.88 1.38 -14.44
C ARG A 59 -2.65 0.53 -14.15
N ALA A 60 -1.69 0.47 -15.07
CA ALA A 60 -0.43 -0.23 -14.87
C ALA A 60 0.38 0.40 -13.73
N SER A 61 0.47 1.74 -13.68
CA SER A 61 1.13 2.45 -12.57
C SER A 61 0.46 2.18 -11.22
N LEU A 62 -0.88 2.19 -11.16
CA LEU A 62 -1.60 1.86 -9.93
C LEU A 62 -1.38 0.41 -9.48
N ARG A 63 -1.29 -0.52 -10.43
CA ARG A 63 -0.96 -1.92 -10.15
C ARG A 63 0.44 -2.03 -9.58
N ASP A 64 1.41 -1.33 -10.17
CA ASP A 64 2.80 -1.37 -9.76
C ASP A 64 2.97 -0.79 -8.34
N VAL A 65 2.27 0.30 -8.02
CA VAL A 65 2.24 0.87 -6.67
C VAL A 65 1.69 -0.14 -5.65
N LYS A 66 0.55 -0.78 -5.95
CA LYS A 66 -0.02 -1.81 -5.07
C LYS A 66 0.91 -2.99 -4.86
N LEU A 67 1.56 -3.47 -5.93
CA LEU A 67 2.53 -4.56 -5.82
C LEU A 67 3.70 -4.17 -4.92
N LEU A 68 4.17 -2.93 -5.01
CA LEU A 68 5.26 -2.43 -4.15
C LEU A 68 4.82 -2.28 -2.69
N GLU A 69 3.60 -1.83 -2.43
CA GLU A 69 3.01 -1.79 -1.07
C GLU A 69 2.92 -3.19 -0.46
N GLU A 70 2.61 -4.20 -1.27
CA GLU A 70 2.61 -5.61 -0.87
C GLU A 70 4.03 -6.23 -0.77
N GLY A 71 5.09 -5.45 -1.07
CA GLY A 71 6.46 -5.93 -1.06
C GLY A 71 6.78 -6.90 -2.21
N ARG A 72 6.15 -6.71 -3.37
CA ARG A 72 6.32 -7.50 -4.59
C ARG A 72 6.89 -6.66 -5.72
N CYS A 73 7.61 -7.34 -6.61
CA CYS A 73 8.24 -6.74 -7.78
C CYS A 73 7.17 -6.48 -8.86
N PRO A 74 7.07 -5.26 -9.41
CA PRO A 74 6.12 -4.97 -10.48
C PRO A 74 6.43 -5.76 -11.76
N ASN A 75 7.71 -6.05 -12.02
CA ASN A 75 8.12 -6.78 -13.23
C ASN A 75 7.86 -8.29 -13.15
N CYS A 76 8.10 -8.94 -12.00
CA CYS A 76 8.05 -10.40 -11.90
C CYS A 76 7.15 -10.97 -10.77
N GLY A 77 6.52 -10.11 -9.97
CA GLY A 77 5.59 -10.49 -8.89
C GLY A 77 6.21 -11.15 -7.66
N ARG A 78 7.53 -11.39 -7.67
CA ARG A 78 8.27 -12.00 -6.54
C ARG A 78 8.56 -10.99 -5.44
N LYS A 79 8.87 -11.48 -4.24
CA LYS A 79 9.17 -10.66 -3.08
C LYS A 79 10.35 -9.72 -3.35
N THR A 80 10.19 -8.45 -2.99
CA THR A 80 11.27 -7.46 -3.03
C THR A 80 11.91 -7.33 -1.65
N ARG A 81 13.14 -6.85 -1.65
CA ARG A 81 13.86 -6.45 -0.44
C ARG A 81 13.92 -4.93 -0.39
N GLN A 82 13.47 -4.36 0.71
CA GLN A 82 13.52 -2.93 0.96
C GLN A 82 14.76 -2.57 1.78
N PHE A 83 15.52 -1.61 1.28
CA PHE A 83 16.58 -0.88 1.97
C PHE A 83 16.08 0.53 2.29
N LEU A 84 16.88 1.35 2.99
CA LEU A 84 16.49 2.69 3.44
C LEU A 84 15.98 3.60 2.31
N PHE A 85 16.65 3.57 1.16
CA PHE A 85 16.37 4.43 0.01
C PHE A 85 16.16 3.67 -1.30
N THR A 86 16.23 2.34 -1.26
CA THR A 86 16.21 1.49 -2.46
C THR A 86 15.38 0.25 -2.22
N THR A 87 14.54 -0.12 -3.17
CA THR A 87 13.87 -1.42 -3.20
C THR A 87 14.46 -2.24 -4.34
N VAL A 88 14.85 -3.49 -4.08
CA VAL A 88 15.48 -4.37 -5.07
C VAL A 88 14.75 -5.71 -5.12
N CYS A 89 14.49 -6.20 -6.33
CA CYS A 89 14.08 -7.58 -6.56
C CYS A 89 15.31 -8.45 -6.76
N GLU A 90 15.58 -9.37 -5.82
CA GLU A 90 16.73 -10.28 -5.86
C GLU A 90 16.68 -11.28 -7.03
N TYR A 91 15.51 -11.45 -7.67
CA TYR A 91 15.33 -12.41 -8.75
C TYR A 91 15.55 -11.83 -10.14
N CYS A 92 14.99 -10.65 -10.43
CA CYS A 92 15.07 -10.06 -11.78
C CYS A 92 15.91 -8.78 -11.84
N GLY A 93 16.50 -8.36 -10.71
CA GLY A 93 17.34 -7.16 -10.64
C GLY A 93 16.59 -5.84 -10.80
N TRP A 94 15.25 -5.86 -10.87
CA TRP A 94 14.45 -4.64 -10.87
C TRP A 94 14.74 -3.86 -9.58
N SER A 95 14.95 -2.55 -9.70
CA SER A 95 15.13 -1.69 -8.55
C SER A 95 14.41 -0.35 -8.74
N SER A 96 13.97 0.19 -7.62
CA SER A 96 13.51 1.57 -7.50
C SER A 96 14.36 2.25 -6.46
N PHE A 97 14.91 3.41 -6.80
CA PHE A 97 15.84 4.17 -5.98
C PHE A 97 15.32 5.58 -5.78
N ILE A 98 15.54 6.11 -4.58
CA ILE A 98 15.32 7.52 -4.25
C ILE A 98 16.68 8.20 -4.28
N THR A 99 16.78 9.34 -4.95
CA THR A 99 18.00 10.15 -5.02
C THR A 99 18.17 10.97 -3.72
N PRO A 100 19.40 11.23 -3.25
CA PRO A 100 19.62 12.14 -2.11
C PRO A 100 19.00 13.52 -2.34
N LYS A 101 18.49 14.17 -1.28
CA LYS A 101 17.90 15.51 -1.36
C LYS A 101 18.90 16.60 -1.00
N ARG A 102 19.70 16.36 0.04
CA ARG A 102 20.75 17.23 0.57
C ARG A 102 22.14 16.69 0.23
N GLY A 103 22.26 15.38 0.10
CA GLY A 103 23.44 14.74 -0.45
C GLY A 103 23.70 15.15 -1.90
N HIS A 104 24.80 14.64 -2.45
CA HIS A 104 25.15 14.81 -3.86
C HIS A 104 25.44 13.46 -4.49
N VAL A 105 25.50 13.46 -5.80
CA VAL A 105 25.79 12.31 -6.62
C VAL A 105 27.05 12.59 -7.42
N THR A 106 27.98 11.63 -7.37
CA THR A 106 29.22 11.70 -8.14
C THR A 106 29.16 10.67 -9.25
N ILE A 107 29.18 11.16 -10.49
CA ILE A 107 29.25 10.33 -11.69
C ILE A 107 30.73 10.10 -11.99
N HIS A 108 31.18 8.85 -11.86
CA HIS A 108 32.54 8.46 -12.18
C HIS A 108 32.59 7.96 -13.63
N LEU A 109 33.38 8.64 -14.46
CA LEU A 109 33.58 8.31 -15.86
C LEU A 109 34.67 7.24 -16.03
N ARG A 110 34.60 6.48 -17.13
CA ARG A 110 35.60 5.44 -17.44
C ARG A 110 37.01 5.98 -17.68
N ASN A 111 37.13 7.25 -18.06
CA ASN A 111 38.40 7.93 -18.25
C ASN A 111 39.03 8.41 -16.92
N GLY A 112 38.40 8.12 -15.78
CA GLY A 112 38.84 8.56 -14.45
C GLY A 112 38.37 9.97 -14.06
N GLY A 113 37.65 10.67 -14.93
CA GLY A 113 37.01 11.95 -14.59
C GLY A 113 35.81 11.75 -13.67
N THR A 114 35.52 12.74 -12.84
CA THR A 114 34.34 12.75 -11.97
C THR A 114 33.48 13.97 -12.26
N ILE A 115 32.17 13.82 -12.15
CA ILE A 115 31.21 14.92 -12.28
C ILE A 115 30.29 14.89 -11.07
N GLU A 116 30.32 15.97 -10.30
CA GLU A 116 29.41 16.15 -9.16
C GLU A 116 28.11 16.80 -9.62
N SER A 117 26.99 16.29 -9.11
CA SER A 117 25.65 16.81 -9.37
C SER A 117 24.77 16.61 -8.13
N HIS A 118 23.71 17.41 -7.96
CA HIS A 118 22.80 17.19 -6.83
C HIS A 118 21.97 15.92 -7.03
N THR A 119 21.46 15.72 -8.24
CA THR A 119 20.69 14.53 -8.59
C THR A 119 21.09 14.01 -9.97
N VAL A 120 20.74 12.76 -10.22
CA VAL A 120 20.92 12.12 -11.53
C VAL A 120 19.61 11.55 -12.04
N PHE A 121 19.41 11.64 -13.34
CA PHE A 121 18.28 11.02 -14.02
C PHE A 121 18.78 10.10 -15.13
N ARG A 122 18.30 8.86 -15.16
CA ARG A 122 18.62 7.91 -16.22
C ARG A 122 17.51 7.90 -17.26
N THR A 123 17.86 8.20 -18.49
CA THR A 123 16.95 8.16 -19.63
C THR A 123 16.64 6.73 -20.05
N ILE A 124 15.56 6.54 -20.80
CA ILE A 124 15.18 5.23 -21.37
C ILE A 124 16.29 4.69 -22.30
N GLN A 125 17.00 5.59 -22.98
CA GLN A 125 18.12 5.26 -23.88
C GLN A 125 19.38 4.84 -23.13
N GLY A 126 19.41 4.98 -21.81
CA GLY A 126 20.54 4.58 -20.96
C GLY A 126 21.45 5.71 -20.53
N ASP A 127 21.38 6.87 -21.19
CA ASP A 127 22.15 8.07 -20.84
C ASP A 127 21.79 8.58 -19.44
N VAL A 128 22.77 9.20 -18.78
CA VAL A 128 22.61 9.80 -17.45
C VAL A 128 22.73 11.31 -17.55
N LEU A 129 21.74 12.00 -16.99
CA LEU A 129 21.68 13.44 -16.87
C LEU A 129 22.08 13.82 -15.46
N GLY A 130 23.08 14.69 -15.31
CA GLY A 130 23.43 15.30 -14.02
C GLY A 130 22.68 16.63 -13.87
N ILE A 131 21.90 16.74 -12.80
CA ILE A 131 21.03 17.88 -12.53
C ILE A 131 21.51 18.58 -11.25
N THR A 132 21.69 19.89 -11.35
CA THR A 132 22.07 20.77 -10.23
C THR A 132 21.25 22.04 -10.31
N ASP A 133 20.60 22.41 -9.21
CA ASP A 133 19.69 23.56 -9.11
C ASP A 133 18.60 23.55 -10.19
N ASP A 134 17.93 22.41 -10.36
CA ASP A 134 16.87 22.16 -11.35
C ASP A 134 17.27 22.38 -12.82
N VAL A 135 18.58 22.47 -13.09
CA VAL A 135 19.13 22.59 -14.46
C VAL A 135 19.95 21.36 -14.80
N VAL A 136 19.72 20.78 -15.98
CA VAL A 136 20.57 19.74 -16.56
C VAL A 136 21.92 20.36 -16.91
N ARG A 137 22.95 20.07 -16.12
CA ARG A 137 24.31 20.59 -16.32
C ARG A 137 25.14 19.71 -17.23
N VAL A 138 24.87 18.41 -17.23
CA VAL A 138 25.61 17.45 -18.04
C VAL A 138 24.69 16.34 -18.55
N ARG A 139 24.97 15.88 -19.77
CA ARG A 139 24.46 14.61 -20.32
C ARG A 139 25.66 13.71 -20.60
N VAL A 140 25.69 12.55 -19.94
CA VAL A 140 26.76 11.56 -20.08
C VAL A 140 26.19 10.31 -20.77
N PRO A 141 26.73 9.91 -21.93
CA PRO A 141 26.36 8.64 -22.57
C PRO A 141 26.68 7.44 -21.68
N GLN A 142 25.85 6.40 -21.72
CA GLN A 142 26.02 5.20 -20.86
C GLN A 142 27.42 4.57 -20.99
N ASP A 143 27.98 4.55 -22.20
CA ASP A 143 29.28 3.94 -22.50
C ASP A 143 30.45 4.63 -21.77
N ASN A 144 30.29 5.90 -21.41
CA ASN A 144 31.32 6.68 -20.74
C ASN A 144 31.25 6.58 -19.22
N ILE A 145 30.20 5.97 -18.67
CA ILE A 145 29.99 5.84 -17.23
C ILE A 145 30.72 4.60 -16.73
N GLY A 146 31.51 4.77 -15.67
CA GLY A 146 32.09 3.68 -14.89
C GLY A 146 31.09 3.23 -13.82
N TYR A 147 30.79 4.12 -12.88
CA TYR A 147 29.80 3.90 -11.82
C TYR A 147 29.25 5.23 -11.30
N ILE A 148 28.18 5.16 -10.52
CA ILE A 148 27.56 6.32 -9.89
C ILE A 148 27.60 6.10 -8.39
N GLU A 149 28.12 7.08 -7.67
CA GLU A 149 28.20 7.09 -6.23
C GLU A 149 27.14 8.02 -5.65
N TYR A 150 26.32 7.50 -4.75
CA TYR A 150 25.29 8.27 -4.06
C TYR A 150 25.77 8.59 -2.66
N ILE A 151 26.07 9.86 -2.41
CA ILE A 151 26.64 10.32 -1.15
C ILE A 151 25.50 10.87 -0.30
N TRP A 152 25.09 10.07 0.67
CA TRP A 152 24.04 10.40 1.63
C TRP A 152 24.62 11.12 2.83
N THR A 153 23.94 12.17 3.30
CA THR A 153 24.32 12.81 4.56
C THR A 153 23.84 11.98 5.76
N ASP A 154 24.59 12.00 6.86
CA ASP A 154 24.19 11.28 8.08
C ASP A 154 22.83 11.75 8.61
N ASP A 155 22.52 13.04 8.46
CA ASP A 155 21.24 13.63 8.83
C ASP A 155 20.07 13.02 8.02
N GLU A 156 20.22 12.86 6.70
CA GLU A 156 19.19 12.23 5.86
C GLU A 156 18.99 10.76 6.22
N ILE A 157 20.08 10.05 6.52
CA ILE A 157 20.02 8.65 6.97
C ILE A 157 19.28 8.57 8.29
N ALA A 158 19.58 9.45 9.25
CA ALA A 158 18.94 9.49 10.55
C ALA A 158 17.44 9.85 10.44
N GLU A 159 17.11 10.87 9.64
CA GLU A 159 15.73 11.31 9.40
C GLU A 159 14.91 10.19 8.75
N ARG A 160 15.45 9.51 7.74
CA ARG A 160 14.76 8.39 7.08
C ARG A 160 14.57 7.19 8.02
N ARG A 161 15.56 6.89 8.86
CA ARG A 161 15.45 5.83 9.87
C ARG A 161 14.36 6.15 10.88
N GLU A 162 14.31 7.38 11.37
CA GLU A 162 13.29 7.83 12.32
C GLU A 162 11.89 7.82 11.69
N GLN A 163 11.78 8.22 10.42
CA GLN A 163 10.52 8.12 9.68
C GLN A 163 10.04 6.67 9.58
N LEU A 164 10.90 5.74 9.15
CA LEU A 164 10.56 4.32 9.08
C LEU A 164 10.20 3.75 10.46
N ARG A 165 10.91 4.17 11.51
CA ARG A 165 10.62 3.80 12.91
C ARG A 165 9.22 4.28 13.31
N ARG A 166 8.82 5.47 12.88
CA ARG A 166 7.48 6.03 13.14
C ARG A 166 6.39 5.33 12.34
N GLU A 167 6.63 5.04 11.07
CA GLU A 167 5.70 4.29 10.21
C GLU A 167 5.46 2.86 10.71
N ARG A 168 6.43 2.29 11.44
CA ARG A 168 6.34 0.96 12.08
C ARG A 168 5.78 0.99 13.50
N LEU A 169 5.40 2.15 14.02
CA LEU A 169 4.72 2.22 15.31
C LEU A 169 3.34 1.58 15.21
N VAL A 170 3.00 0.81 16.22
CA VAL A 170 1.69 0.20 16.40
C VAL A 170 1.11 0.67 17.71
N VAL A 171 -0.16 1.04 17.68
CA VAL A 171 -0.90 1.39 18.89
C VAL A 171 -1.46 0.10 19.49
N CYS A 172 -1.22 -0.12 20.78
CA CYS A 172 -1.83 -1.21 21.52
C CYS A 172 -3.33 -0.95 21.72
N ASP A 173 -4.18 -1.86 21.26
CA ASP A 173 -5.64 -1.70 21.34
C ASP A 173 -6.21 -1.81 22.76
N TRP A 174 -5.41 -2.26 23.74
CA TRP A 174 -5.83 -2.32 25.14
C TRP A 174 -5.44 -1.08 25.94
N CYS A 175 -4.20 -0.62 25.83
CA CYS A 175 -3.66 0.45 26.68
C CYS A 175 -3.35 1.75 25.92
N GLY A 176 -3.52 1.78 24.61
CA GLY A 176 -3.25 2.95 23.76
C GLY A 176 -1.77 3.31 23.62
N ARG A 177 -0.85 2.51 24.16
CA ARG A 177 0.59 2.77 24.07
C ARG A 177 1.11 2.45 22.67
N GLU A 178 1.90 3.37 22.12
CA GLU A 178 2.66 3.15 20.89
C GLU A 178 3.88 2.26 21.16
N VAL A 179 4.05 1.22 20.35
CA VAL A 179 5.19 0.29 20.41
C VAL A 179 5.72 0.01 19.00
N GLN A 180 7.00 -0.34 18.91
CA GLN A 180 7.60 -0.73 17.64
C GLN A 180 7.14 -2.12 17.22
N TRP A 181 6.91 -2.35 15.93
CA TRP A 181 6.63 -3.68 15.38
C TRP A 181 7.71 -4.72 15.67
N ASP A 182 8.97 -4.28 15.80
CA ASP A 182 10.12 -5.15 16.08
C ASP A 182 10.21 -5.57 17.57
N GLU A 183 9.44 -4.93 18.46
CA GLU A 183 9.26 -5.38 19.85
C GLU A 183 8.24 -6.52 19.93
N TYR A 184 7.93 -7.00 21.14
CA TYR A 184 6.84 -7.94 21.31
C TYR A 184 5.50 -7.27 20.91
N VAL A 185 4.93 -7.75 19.81
CA VAL A 185 3.61 -7.36 19.33
C VAL A 185 2.78 -8.62 19.13
N ALA A 186 1.73 -8.77 19.94
CA ALA A 186 0.80 -9.88 19.80
C ALA A 186 -0.42 -9.45 18.99
N VAL A 187 -0.69 -10.15 17.89
CA VAL A 187 -1.90 -9.96 17.08
C VAL A 187 -2.91 -11.04 17.42
N THR A 188 -4.14 -10.64 17.75
CA THR A 188 -5.25 -11.56 18.04
C THR A 188 -6.44 -11.20 17.17
N TYR A 189 -7.03 -12.19 16.53
CA TYR A 189 -8.29 -12.03 15.80
C TYR A 189 -9.45 -12.42 16.71
N VAL A 190 -10.39 -11.52 16.88
CA VAL A 190 -11.50 -11.65 17.84
C VAL A 190 -12.80 -11.53 17.08
N ALA A 191 -13.66 -12.54 17.25
CA ALA A 191 -14.99 -12.52 16.67
C ALA A 191 -15.98 -11.78 17.60
N PHE A 192 -16.62 -10.72 17.09
CA PHE A 192 -17.72 -10.01 17.72
C PHE A 192 -18.98 -10.17 16.87
N GLY A 193 -19.97 -10.91 17.37
CA GLY A 193 -21.22 -11.15 16.64
C GLY A 193 -20.98 -11.95 15.36
N LYS A 194 -21.11 -11.30 14.19
CA LYS A 194 -20.85 -11.89 12.85
C LYS A 194 -19.54 -11.42 12.22
N GLU A 195 -18.82 -10.50 12.86
CA GLU A 195 -17.61 -9.88 12.32
C GLU A 195 -16.37 -10.34 13.08
N GLN A 196 -15.26 -10.48 12.35
CA GLN A 196 -13.95 -10.70 12.95
C GLN A 196 -13.12 -9.43 12.85
N GLN A 197 -12.60 -8.99 14.00
CA GLN A 197 -11.76 -7.80 14.10
C GLN A 197 -10.35 -8.20 14.54
N LYS A 198 -9.35 -7.49 14.01
CA LYS A 198 -7.94 -7.67 14.34
C LYS A 198 -7.57 -6.71 15.48
N PHE A 199 -7.01 -7.26 16.55
CA PHE A 199 -6.47 -6.50 17.67
C PHE A 199 -4.97 -6.74 17.81
N VAL A 200 -4.25 -5.72 18.28
CA VAL A 200 -2.81 -5.69 18.46
C VAL A 200 -2.47 -5.26 19.88
N PHE A 201 -1.55 -6.00 20.52
CA PHE A 201 -1.19 -5.78 21.91
C PHE A 201 0.32 -5.66 22.09
N CYS A 202 0.74 -4.67 22.87
CA CYS A 202 2.15 -4.41 23.19
C CYS A 202 2.78 -5.38 24.21
N SER A 203 1.98 -6.27 24.81
CA SER A 203 2.46 -7.22 25.81
C SER A 203 1.47 -8.36 25.99
N GLU A 204 1.98 -9.52 26.41
CA GLU A 204 1.12 -10.67 26.75
C GLU A 204 0.15 -10.29 27.90
N ARG A 205 0.56 -9.42 28.83
CA ARG A 205 -0.31 -8.90 29.89
C ARG A 205 -1.52 -8.14 29.33
N CYS A 206 -1.32 -7.27 28.34
CA CYS A 206 -2.41 -6.52 27.70
C CYS A 206 -3.36 -7.46 26.94
N LYS A 207 -2.80 -8.42 26.19
CA LYS A 207 -3.58 -9.46 25.51
C LYS A 207 -4.43 -10.28 26.48
N GLN A 208 -3.85 -10.76 27.57
CA GLN A 208 -4.57 -11.54 28.57
C GLN A 208 -5.65 -10.72 29.29
N ALA A 209 -5.38 -9.44 29.59
CA ALA A 209 -6.38 -8.56 30.19
C ALA A 209 -7.58 -8.36 29.26
N PHE A 210 -7.32 -8.12 27.97
CA PHE A 210 -8.35 -8.04 26.94
C PHE A 210 -9.17 -9.34 26.83
N GLN A 211 -8.50 -10.49 26.77
CA GLN A 211 -9.14 -11.82 26.67
C GLN A 211 -9.96 -12.22 27.90
N LYS A 212 -9.63 -11.68 29.09
CA LYS A 212 -10.43 -11.89 30.30
C LYS A 212 -11.70 -11.04 30.28
N GLN A 213 -11.57 -9.78 29.84
CA GLN A 213 -12.67 -8.83 29.83
C GLN A 213 -13.70 -9.17 28.74
N TYR A 214 -13.22 -9.48 27.54
CA TYR A 214 -14.07 -9.78 26.40
C TYR A 214 -14.13 -11.29 26.17
N PRO A 215 -15.32 -11.86 25.93
CA PRO A 215 -15.44 -13.24 25.50
C PRO A 215 -14.93 -13.40 24.06
N THR A 216 -13.63 -13.60 23.92
CA THR A 216 -12.99 -13.68 22.61
C THR A 216 -13.11 -15.09 22.04
N ARG A 217 -13.68 -15.21 20.83
CA ARG A 217 -13.47 -16.40 20.00
C ARG A 217 -12.22 -16.15 19.15
N ILE A 218 -11.17 -16.97 19.33
CA ILE A 218 -9.77 -16.61 19.00
C ILE A 218 -9.23 -17.45 17.84
N HIS A 219 -9.88 -17.47 16.67
CA HIS A 219 -9.21 -17.97 15.46
C HIS A 219 -9.84 -17.47 14.17
N ARG A 220 -9.02 -17.45 13.10
CA ARG A 220 -9.38 -16.94 11.76
C ARG A 220 -10.62 -17.61 11.15
N ASN A 221 -10.88 -18.86 11.54
CA ASN A 221 -11.96 -19.69 10.99
C ASN A 221 -13.12 -19.87 12.00
N CYS A 222 -13.29 -18.93 12.94
CA CYS A 222 -14.25 -19.08 14.04
C CYS A 222 -15.69 -19.37 13.59
N TYR A 223 -16.10 -18.88 12.42
CA TYR A 223 -17.44 -19.12 11.87
C TYR A 223 -17.54 -20.36 10.99
N GLU A 224 -16.42 -21.05 10.75
CA GLU A 224 -16.36 -22.24 9.89
C GLU A 224 -16.29 -23.54 10.71
N ARG A 225 -16.31 -23.45 12.05
CA ARG A 225 -16.19 -24.60 12.96
C ARG A 225 -17.19 -24.50 14.13
N PRO A 226 -17.86 -25.60 14.52
CA PRO A 226 -18.75 -25.63 15.68
C PRO A 226 -17.98 -25.37 16.99
N CYS A 227 -18.59 -24.58 17.89
CA CYS A 227 -17.93 -24.12 19.12
C CYS A 227 -17.73 -25.25 20.16
N GLU A 228 -18.55 -26.30 20.14
CA GLU A 228 -18.46 -27.44 21.06
C GLU A 228 -17.15 -28.22 20.89
N GLY A 229 -16.61 -28.27 19.67
CA GLY A 229 -15.35 -28.95 19.33
C GLY A 229 -14.14 -28.02 19.22
N CYS A 230 -14.23 -26.79 19.73
CA CYS A 230 -13.16 -25.79 19.64
C CYS A 230 -12.40 -25.67 20.97
N ASP A 231 -11.12 -26.05 20.95
CA ASP A 231 -10.19 -25.90 22.09
C ASP A 231 -9.40 -24.57 22.04
N GLU A 232 -9.62 -23.76 21.00
CA GLU A 232 -8.89 -22.50 20.77
C GLU A 232 -9.58 -21.28 21.42
N CYS A 233 -10.82 -21.44 21.89
CA CYS A 233 -11.59 -20.38 22.55
C CYS A 233 -11.57 -20.55 24.08
N ILE A 234 -11.30 -19.45 24.80
CA ILE A 234 -11.31 -19.42 26.27
C ILE A 234 -12.73 -19.63 26.84
N LYS A 235 -13.75 -19.15 26.11
CA LYS A 235 -15.16 -19.37 26.43
C LYS A 235 -15.83 -20.09 25.27
N ARG A 236 -16.42 -21.26 25.56
CA ARG A 236 -17.20 -22.03 24.60
C ARG A 236 -18.64 -21.53 24.65
N TYR A 237 -19.22 -21.34 23.47
CA TYR A 237 -20.63 -20.99 23.31
C TYR A 237 -21.37 -22.21 22.78
N PRO A 238 -22.47 -22.63 23.42
CA PRO A 238 -23.38 -23.59 22.81
C PRO A 238 -23.96 -22.98 21.53
N ASP A 239 -24.18 -23.79 20.51
CA ASP A 239 -24.88 -23.36 19.28
C ASP A 239 -26.38 -23.13 19.61
N GLU A 240 -27.13 -22.41 18.77
CA GLU A 240 -28.56 -22.08 19.04
C GLU A 240 -29.41 -23.33 19.33
N GLU A 241 -29.12 -24.46 18.67
CA GLU A 241 -29.77 -25.75 18.89
C GLU A 241 -29.48 -26.33 20.31
N THR A 242 -28.35 -25.96 20.90
CA THR A 242 -27.96 -26.35 22.26
C THR A 242 -28.60 -25.44 23.32
N TRP A 243 -28.90 -24.18 22.98
CA TRP A 243 -29.64 -23.26 23.86
C TRP A 243 -31.11 -23.66 24.01
N GLU A 244 -31.78 -24.05 22.93
CA GLU A 244 -33.16 -24.57 22.97
C GLU A 244 -33.26 -25.83 23.87
N LYS A 245 -32.29 -26.75 23.79
CA LYS A 245 -32.23 -27.95 24.65
C LYS A 245 -31.93 -27.64 26.13
N LEU A 246 -31.31 -26.50 26.44
CA LEU A 246 -31.07 -26.05 27.81
C LEU A 246 -32.27 -25.33 28.40
N GLU A 247 -33.06 -24.63 27.58
CA GLU A 247 -34.33 -24.00 27.95
C GLU A 247 -35.47 -25.04 28.08
N GLU A 248 -35.41 -26.15 27.36
CA GLU A 248 -36.33 -27.30 27.46
C GLU A 248 -36.19 -28.15 28.74
N LYS A 249 -35.34 -27.76 29.70
CA LYS A 249 -35.37 -28.32 31.06
C LYS A 249 -36.23 -27.46 31.99
N PRO A 250 -37.56 -27.66 32.09
CA PRO A 250 -38.32 -27.09 33.18
C PRO A 250 -38.16 -27.93 34.46
N ALA A 251 -38.30 -27.21 35.57
CA ALA A 251 -38.51 -27.64 36.95
C ALA A 251 -37.27 -27.92 37.81
N ARG A 252 -36.96 -26.88 38.61
CA ARG A 252 -36.34 -26.98 39.93
C ARG A 252 -37.08 -28.07 40.75
N PRO A 253 -36.41 -29.06 41.35
CA PRO A 253 -37.09 -30.02 42.20
C PRO A 253 -37.71 -29.26 43.38
N GLU A 254 -39.03 -29.37 43.51
CA GLU A 254 -39.80 -28.78 44.60
C GLU A 254 -39.25 -29.25 45.95
N ASP A 255 -39.17 -28.30 46.89
CA ASP A 255 -38.82 -28.51 48.28
C ASP A 255 -39.70 -29.61 48.90
N LYS A 256 -39.11 -30.79 49.15
CA LYS A 256 -39.72 -31.79 50.01
C LYS A 256 -39.58 -31.33 51.46
N LYS A 257 -40.66 -30.81 52.03
CA LYS A 257 -40.94 -30.88 53.47
C LYS A 257 -41.29 -32.32 53.86
#